data_AF-A0A2I0T636-F1
#
_entry.id   AF-A0A2I0T636-F1
#
_cell.length_a   1.000
_cell.length_b   1.000
_cell.length_c   1.000
_cell.angle_alpha   90.00
_cell.angle_beta   90.00
_cell.angle_gamma   90.00
#
_symmetry.space_group_name_H-M   'P 1'
#
loop_
_entity.id
_entity.type
_entity.pdbx_description
1 polymer ?
#
loop_
_entity_poly.entity_id
_entity_poly.type
_entity_poly.pdbx_seq_one_letter_code
_entity_poly.pdbx_strand_id
1 'polypeptide(L)'
;MQTETVIMMMEERQEYTIDVFFRQSWRDERLKFDGPMKILPLNNLLASKIWTPDTFFHNGKKSVAHNMTTPNKLLRLVDNGTLLYTMRFQSGSKEKK
;
A
#
# COMPACT_ATOMS: atom_id res chain seq x y z
N MET A 1 -12.03 7.69 6.54
CA MET A 1 -11.03 6.83 5.87
C MET A 1 -11.01 7.24 4.41
N GLN A 2 -9.87 7.70 3.90
CA GLN A 2 -9.70 8.06 2.48
C GLN A 2 -8.79 7.03 1.83
N THR A 3 -9.15 6.55 0.64
CA THR A 3 -8.37 5.59 -0.12
C THR A 3 -8.11 6.15 -1.51
N GLU A 4 -6.85 6.13 -1.94
CA GLU A 4 -6.43 6.59 -3.25
C GLU A 4 -5.66 5.46 -3.93
N THR A 5 -6.05 5.15 -5.17
CA THR A 5 -5.37 4.16 -6.00
C THR A 5 -4.87 4.87 -7.25
N VAL A 6 -3.56 4.80 -7.51
CA VAL A 6 -2.95 5.31 -8.74
C VAL A 6 -2.39 4.12 -9.50
N ILE A 7 -2.81 3.94 -10.75
CA ILE A 7 -2.38 2.86 -11.63
C ILE A 7 -1.58 3.47 -12.78
N MET A 8 -0.33 3.06 -12.94
CA MET A 8 0.48 3.36 -14.11
C MET A 8 0.61 2.10 -14.96
N MET A 9 0.23 2.21 -16.23
CA MET A 9 0.35 1.15 -17.22
C MET A 9 1.40 1.58 -18.24
N MET A 10 2.46 0.79 -18.40
CA MET A 10 3.43 0.95 -19.49
C MET A 10 3.23 -0.20 -20.47
N GLU A 11 3.12 0.12 -21.75
CA GLU A 11 3.04 -0.86 -22.83
C GLU A 11 4.30 -0.73 -23.68
N GLU A 12 5.29 -1.58 -23.40
CA GLU A 12 6.48 -1.70 -24.22
C GLU A 12 6.61 -3.17 -24.64
N ARG A 13 6.35 -3.45 -25.93
CA ARG A 13 6.52 -4.78 -26.57
C ARG A 13 5.67 -5.94 -26.00
N GLN A 14 4.34 -5.85 -26.05
CA GLN A 14 3.41 -6.90 -25.55
C GLN A 14 3.62 -7.29 -24.06
N GLU A 15 4.48 -6.57 -23.34
CA GLU A 15 4.65 -6.69 -21.90
C GLU A 15 3.93 -5.51 -21.24
N TYR A 16 2.89 -5.82 -20.47
CA TYR A 16 2.22 -4.84 -19.62
C TYR A 16 2.90 -4.84 -18.25
N THR A 17 3.49 -3.69 -17.89
CA THR A 17 3.91 -3.45 -16.51
C THR A 17 2.87 -2.57 -15.83
N ILE A 18 2.30 -3.11 -14.76
CA ILE A 18 1.37 -2.39 -13.89
C ILE A 18 2.12 -1.96 -12.63
N ASP A 19 2.16 -0.66 -12.37
CA ASP A 19 2.63 -0.10 -11.10
C ASP A 19 1.47 0.59 -10.39
N VAL A 20 1.02 -0.03 -9.28
CA VAL A 20 -0.11 0.46 -8.48
C VAL A 20 0.39 0.99 -7.15
N PHE A 21 0.07 2.25 -6.88
CA PHE A 21 0.21 2.83 -5.55
C PHE A 21 -1.16 2.86 -4.89
N PHE A 22 -1.27 2.13 -3.79
CA PHE A 22 -2.44 2.11 -2.95
C PHE A 22 -2.15 2.87 -1.66
N ARG A 23 -2.89 3.94 -1.41
CA ARG A 23 -2.73 4.80 -0.23
C ARG A 23 -4.03 4.82 0.57
N GLN A 24 -3.92 4.61 1.87
CA GLN A 24 -5.03 4.75 2.81
C GLN A 24 -4.65 5.67 3.93
N SER A 25 -5.58 6.53 4.32
CA SER A 25 -5.47 7.34 5.52
C SER A 25 -6.66 7.14 6.44
N TRP A 26 -6.36 6.92 7.71
CA TRP A 26 -7.35 6.89 8.78
C TRP A 26 -6.78 7.49 10.04
N ARG A 27 -7.68 7.95 10.92
CA ARG A 27 -7.29 8.52 12.22
C ARG A 27 -7.59 7.49 13.30
N ASP A 28 -6.59 7.15 14.09
CA ASP A 28 -6.69 6.31 15.27
C ASP A 28 -6.23 7.12 16.49
N GLU A 29 -7.17 7.48 17.35
CA GLU A 29 -6.87 8.33 18.51
C GLU A 29 -5.98 7.66 19.56
N ARG A 30 -5.92 6.32 19.55
CA ARG A 30 -5.08 5.53 20.48
C ARG A 30 -3.60 5.63 20.17
N LEU A 31 -3.26 6.07 18.96
CA LEU A 31 -1.90 6.20 18.46
C LEU A 31 -1.41 7.65 18.44
N LYS A 32 -2.14 8.57 19.09
CA LYS A 32 -1.63 9.92 19.34
C LYS A 32 -0.36 9.84 20.17
N PHE A 33 0.64 10.60 19.78
CA PHE A 33 1.90 10.68 20.52
C PHE A 33 2.35 12.14 20.55
N ASP A 34 3.04 12.52 21.62
CA ASP A 34 3.67 13.82 21.74
C ASP A 34 5.19 13.64 21.71
N GLY A 35 5.87 14.41 20.88
CA GLY A 35 7.29 14.25 20.65
C GLY A 35 7.86 15.28 19.66
N PRO A 36 9.19 15.35 19.54
CA PRO A 36 9.85 16.34 18.68
C PRO A 36 9.59 16.11 17.18
N MET A 37 9.20 14.90 16.79
CA MET A 37 8.89 14.53 15.41
C MET A 37 7.39 14.51 15.18
N LYS A 38 6.91 15.21 14.15
CA LYS A 38 5.48 15.21 13.78
C LYS A 38 5.03 13.93 13.04
N ILE A 39 5.98 13.21 12.44
CA ILE A 39 5.71 12.02 11.63
C ILE A 39 6.71 10.93 11.99
N LEU A 40 6.20 9.77 12.39
CA LEU A 40 6.99 8.58 12.69
C LEU A 40 6.82 7.53 11.58
N PRO A 41 7.89 7.17 10.86
CA PRO A 41 7.87 6.00 9.99
C PRO A 41 7.90 4.73 10.85
N LEU A 42 6.93 3.86 10.63
CA LEU A 42 6.80 2.61 11.38
C LEU A 42 7.45 1.47 10.60
N ASN A 43 8.23 0.65 11.29
CA ASN A 43 8.81 -0.56 10.72
C ASN A 43 7.72 -1.64 10.52
N ASN A 44 8.02 -2.68 9.74
CA ASN A 44 7.07 -3.76 9.45
C ASN A 44 6.58 -4.50 10.71
N LEU A 45 7.40 -4.56 11.77
CA LEU A 45 7.06 -5.22 13.03
C LEU A 45 6.02 -4.45 13.87
N LEU A 46 6.10 -3.11 13.86
CA LEU A 46 5.09 -2.27 14.50
C LEU A 46 3.85 -2.14 13.62
N ALA A 47 4.02 -2.08 12.31
CA ALA A 47 2.91 -2.07 11.36
C ALA A 47 2.02 -3.31 11.46
N SER A 48 2.57 -4.49 11.79
CA SER A 48 1.77 -5.71 12.00
C SER A 48 1.01 -5.73 13.33
N LYS A 49 1.36 -4.88 14.28
CA LYS A 49 0.68 -4.74 15.58
C LYS A 49 -0.41 -3.68 15.58
N ILE A 50 -0.46 -2.86 14.53
CA ILE A 50 -1.43 -1.79 14.37
C ILE A 50 -2.62 -2.34 13.61
N TRP A 51 -3.82 -1.98 14.04
CA TRP A 51 -5.03 -2.31 13.31
C TRP A 51 -4.99 -1.63 11.94
N THR A 52 -5.05 -2.43 10.88
CA THR A 52 -5.21 -1.97 9.50
C THR A 52 -6.57 -2.40 8.99
N PRO A 53 -7.27 -1.56 8.22
CA PRO A 53 -8.53 -1.97 7.60
C PRO A 53 -8.28 -3.14 6.65
N ASP A 54 -9.07 -4.21 6.79
CA ASP A 54 -9.04 -5.39 5.92
C ASP A 54 -9.44 -4.99 4.50
N THR A 55 -8.47 -4.58 3.70
CA THR A 55 -8.69 -4.10 2.35
C THR A 55 -8.35 -5.18 1.36
N PHE A 56 -9.37 -5.65 0.65
CA PHE A 56 -9.25 -6.70 -0.34
C PHE A 56 -9.78 -6.23 -1.70
N PHE A 57 -9.10 -6.62 -2.76
CA PHE A 57 -9.49 -6.29 -4.13
C PHE A 57 -10.54 -7.29 -4.62
N HIS A 58 -11.83 -6.93 -4.52
CA HIS A 58 -12.97 -7.79 -4.91
C HIS A 58 -12.94 -8.25 -6.38
N ASN A 59 -12.31 -7.48 -7.27
CA ASN A 59 -12.29 -7.74 -8.73
C ASN A 59 -10.92 -8.13 -9.29
N GLY A 60 -10.00 -8.58 -8.44
CA GLY A 60 -8.79 -9.23 -8.92
C GLY A 60 -9.14 -10.57 -9.56
N LYS A 61 -9.63 -10.58 -10.82
CA LYS A 61 -9.57 -11.78 -11.67
C LYS A 61 -8.17 -12.36 -11.46
N LYS A 62 -8.09 -13.66 -11.20
CA LYS A 62 -6.88 -14.46 -10.86
C LYS A 62 -5.56 -14.02 -11.52
N SER A 63 -5.57 -13.29 -12.64
CA SER A 63 -4.38 -12.83 -13.37
C SER A 63 -3.45 -11.88 -12.61
N VAL A 64 -3.93 -10.97 -11.75
CA VAL A 64 -3.03 -9.98 -11.11
C VAL A 64 -2.27 -10.56 -9.91
N ALA A 65 -2.87 -11.52 -9.20
CA ALA A 65 -2.26 -12.11 -8.01
C ALA A 65 -1.12 -13.10 -8.32
N HIS A 66 -1.13 -13.74 -9.49
CA HIS A 66 -0.15 -14.79 -9.82
C HIS A 66 1.27 -14.26 -10.10
N ASN A 67 1.44 -12.97 -10.44
CA ASN A 67 2.75 -12.36 -10.69
C ASN A 67 3.08 -11.17 -9.75
N MET A 68 2.24 -10.91 -8.75
CA MET A 68 2.46 -9.80 -7.83
C MET A 68 3.53 -10.19 -6.81
N THR A 69 4.68 -9.52 -6.86
CA THR A 69 5.69 -9.63 -5.81
C THR A 69 5.12 -9.13 -4.48
N THR A 70 5.67 -9.64 -3.37
CA THR A 70 5.27 -9.24 -2.01
C THR A 70 5.13 -7.72 -1.91
N PRO A 71 3.98 -7.17 -1.48
CA PRO A 71 3.79 -5.74 -1.49
C PRO A 71 4.76 -5.03 -0.55
N ASN A 72 5.38 -3.96 -1.05
CA ASN A 72 6.17 -3.05 -0.23
C ASN A 72 5.21 -2.18 0.59
N LYS A 73 5.17 -2.42 1.90
CA LYS A 73 4.31 -1.71 2.85
C LYS A 73 5.12 -0.60 3.53
N LEU A 74 4.56 0.60 3.58
CA LEU A 74 5.07 1.72 4.36
C LEU A 74 3.93 2.29 5.20
N LEU A 75 4.11 2.33 6.52
CA LEU A 75 3.15 2.93 7.44
C LEU A 75 3.81 4.13 8.11
N ARG A 76 3.13 5.27 8.10
CA ARG A 76 3.56 6.50 8.76
C ARG A 76 2.48 6.96 9.73
N LEU A 77 2.88 7.33 10.94
CA LEU A 77 2.00 7.83 11.97
C LEU A 77 2.28 9.31 12.19
N VAL A 78 1.24 10.14 12.09
CA VAL A 78 1.27 11.57 12.40
C VAL A 78 0.94 11.75 13.89
N ASP A 79 1.54 12.76 14.53
CA ASP A 79 1.37 13.11 15.96
C ASP A 79 -0.11 13.11 16.42
N ASN A 80 -1.01 13.61 15.57
CA ASN A 80 -2.45 13.68 15.82
C ASN A 80 -3.19 12.32 15.75
N GLY A 81 -2.46 11.21 15.56
CA GLY A 81 -3.01 9.86 15.44
C GLY A 81 -3.42 9.48 14.01
N THR A 82 -3.10 10.29 13.01
CA THR A 82 -3.39 9.94 11.60
C THR A 82 -2.37 8.93 11.09
N LEU A 83 -2.84 7.77 10.66
CA LEU A 83 -2.05 6.77 9.97
C LEU A 83 -2.15 6.96 8.46
N LEU A 84 -1.01 6.94 7.80
CA LEU A 84 -0.86 6.86 6.36
C LEU A 84 -0.24 5.52 6.01
N TYR A 85 -1.03 4.67 5.38
CA TYR A 85 -0.61 3.38 4.86
C TYR A 85 -0.42 3.46 3.36
N THR A 86 0.74 3.04 2.87
CA THR A 86 1.06 2.99 1.45
C THR A 86 1.54 1.59 1.08
N MET A 87 0.96 1.02 0.03
CA MET A 87 1.42 -0.20 -0.59
C MET A 87 1.76 0.10 -2.05
N ARG A 88 2.88 -0.45 -2.51
CA ARG A 88 3.21 -0.49 -3.95
C ARG A 88 3.11 -1.93 -4.43
N PHE A 89 2.37 -2.12 -5.51
CA PHE A 89 2.28 -3.37 -6.23
C PHE A 89 2.86 -3.19 -7.62
N GLN A 90 3.82 -4.04 -7.98
CA GLN A 90 4.36 -4.08 -9.33
C GLN A 90 4.11 -5.47 -9.90
N SER A 91 3.44 -5.53 -11.04
CA SER A 91 3.23 -6.77 -11.79
C SER A 91 3.75 -6.59 -13.20
N GLY A 92 4.68 -7.44 -13.60
CA GLY A 92 5.10 -7.60 -15.00
C GLY A 92 4.41 -8.82 -15.60
N SER A 93 3.68 -8.63 -16.69
CA SER A 93 3.24 -9.75 -17.53
C SER A 93 4.27 -9.94 -18.64
N LYS A 94 5.08 -11.01 -18.56
CA LYS A 94 5.79 -11.52 -19.73
C LYS A 94 4.90 -12.54 -20.40
N GLU A 95 4.45 -12.24 -21.61
CA GLU A 95 3.76 -13.23 -22.43
C GLU A 95 4.75 -14.36 -22.73
N LYS A 96 4.47 -15.56 -22.20
CA LYS A 96 5.29 -16.74 -22.50
C LYS A 96 5.01 -17.10 -23.97
N LYS A 97 6.00 -16.88 -24.84
CA LYS A 97 6.06 -17.50 -26.17
C LYS A 97 6.11 -19.02 -26.05
#